data_AF-A0A165SL99-F1
#
_entry.id   AF-A0A165SL99-F1
#
_cell.length_a   1.000
_cell.length_b   1.000
_cell.length_c   1.000
_cell.angle_alpha   90.00
_cell.angle_beta   90.00
_cell.angle_gamma   90.00
#
_symmetry.space_group_name_H-M   'P 1'
#
loop_
_entity.id
_entity.type
_entity.pdbx_description
1 polymer ?
#
loop_
_entity_poly.entity_id
_entity_poly.type
_entity_poly.pdbx_seq_one_letter_code
_entity_poly.pdbx_strand_id
1 'polypeptide(L)'
;MLLSKSTCTVRSTVFRSCRFLGHRHVSSSANPFPFPTDANPTPHQIFHLPPNATRDDVKTRYYDLVRIYHPDSAISRAVPPETAHARFQAISAAYAVLTGKTKRMVDAESGSASELRPDYHSLSTAMWKAKQRRRAELNVGMDDRWKDALMLGAITLSIGAFVYQTFSARQQAMTQASDWQRQWSTRPSVAHQAVAKAPKKPEPDDSNLLAER
;
A
#
# COMPACT_ATOMS: atom_id res chain seq x y z
N MET A 1 45.44 -40.58 -29.14
CA MET A 1 44.15 -40.51 -28.42
C MET A 1 43.67 -39.07 -28.44
N LEU A 2 42.57 -38.81 -29.15
CA LEU A 2 42.02 -37.49 -29.42
C LEU A 2 41.33 -36.92 -28.17
N LEU A 3 41.73 -35.74 -27.69
CA LEU A 3 40.94 -34.98 -26.70
C LEU A 3 40.07 -33.95 -27.43
N SER A 4 38.77 -34.19 -27.32
CA SER A 4 37.68 -33.46 -27.96
C SER A 4 37.51 -32.06 -27.36
N LYS A 5 37.43 -31.07 -28.25
CA LYS A 5 37.10 -29.67 -27.96
C LYS A 5 35.61 -29.58 -27.59
N SER A 6 35.28 -29.00 -26.44
CA SER A 6 33.90 -28.62 -26.09
C SER A 6 33.81 -27.11 -25.97
N THR A 7 33.30 -26.49 -27.03
CA THR A 7 32.91 -25.08 -27.08
C THR A 7 31.54 -24.90 -26.43
N CYS A 8 31.46 -24.12 -25.35
CA CYS A 8 30.20 -23.68 -24.76
C CYS A 8 29.57 -22.56 -25.60
N THR A 9 28.47 -22.87 -26.27
CA THR A 9 27.61 -21.94 -27.00
C THR A 9 26.79 -21.09 -26.02
N VAL A 10 27.13 -19.80 -25.90
CA VAL A 10 26.31 -18.80 -25.21
C VAL A 10 25.07 -18.51 -26.06
N ARG A 11 23.90 -18.93 -25.57
CA ARG A 11 22.61 -18.74 -26.24
C ARG A 11 22.07 -17.35 -25.89
N SER A 12 22.32 -16.40 -26.79
CA SER A 12 21.78 -15.03 -26.74
C SER A 12 20.25 -15.06 -26.69
N THR A 13 19.68 -14.72 -25.54
CA THR A 13 18.24 -14.53 -25.40
C THR A 13 17.93 -13.12 -25.86
N VAL A 14 17.50 -12.98 -27.11
CA VAL A 14 17.02 -11.72 -27.67
C VAL A 14 15.75 -11.35 -26.93
N PHE A 15 15.87 -10.37 -26.04
CA PHE A 15 14.75 -9.66 -25.43
C PHE A 15 13.99 -8.96 -26.56
N ARG A 16 12.94 -9.60 -27.08
CA ARG A 16 11.97 -8.94 -27.97
C ARG A 16 11.17 -7.94 -27.14
N SER A 17 11.77 -6.78 -26.98
CA SER A 17 11.07 -5.52 -26.77
C SER A 17 10.14 -5.32 -27.96
N CYS A 18 8.92 -5.84 -27.88
CA CYS A 18 7.82 -5.29 -28.67
C CYS A 18 7.55 -3.90 -28.12
N ARG A 19 8.24 -2.92 -28.70
CA ARG A 19 7.75 -1.55 -28.77
C ARG A 19 6.34 -1.64 -29.35
N PHE A 20 5.32 -1.64 -28.49
CA PHE A 20 3.98 -1.26 -28.91
C PHE A 20 4.11 0.21 -29.31
N LEU A 21 4.37 0.41 -30.60
CA LEU A 21 4.12 1.65 -31.29
C LEU A 21 2.66 1.96 -31.02
N GLY A 22 2.43 2.82 -30.03
CA GLY A 22 1.16 3.49 -29.86
C GLY A 22 0.84 4.14 -31.19
N HIS A 23 -0.09 3.53 -31.93
CA HIS A 23 -0.83 4.24 -32.94
C HIS A 23 -1.54 5.38 -32.21
N ARG A 24 -0.91 6.55 -32.23
CA ARG A 24 -1.63 7.80 -32.03
C ARG A 24 -2.54 7.93 -33.25
N HIS A 25 -3.74 7.38 -33.12
CA HIS A 25 -4.84 7.71 -33.99
C HIS A 25 -5.22 9.15 -33.67
N VAL A 26 -4.66 10.09 -34.42
CA VAL A 26 -5.11 11.48 -34.44
C VAL A 26 -6.23 11.57 -35.47
N SER A 27 -7.42 11.92 -34.97
CA SER A 27 -8.58 12.46 -35.68
C SER A 27 -9.44 11.51 -36.54
N SER A 28 -10.42 10.87 -35.89
CA SER A 28 -11.84 11.11 -36.19
C SER A 28 -12.65 10.67 -34.97
N SER A 29 -13.58 11.51 -34.52
CA SER A 29 -14.45 11.34 -33.36
C SER A 29 -15.48 10.20 -33.48
N ALA A 30 -15.19 9.17 -34.28
CA ALA A 30 -16.06 8.04 -34.51
C ALA A 30 -15.66 6.91 -33.58
N ASN A 31 -16.53 6.59 -32.64
CA ASN A 31 -16.41 5.38 -31.84
C ASN A 31 -16.25 4.16 -32.77
N PRO A 32 -15.16 3.37 -32.67
CA PRO A 32 -14.92 2.25 -33.58
C PRO A 32 -15.95 1.12 -33.42
N PHE A 33 -16.69 1.10 -32.31
CA PHE A 33 -17.73 0.11 -32.02
C PHE A 33 -19.02 0.84 -31.61
N PRO A 34 -19.81 1.33 -32.58
CA PRO A 34 -21.07 2.00 -32.29
C PRO A 34 -22.05 1.04 -31.62
N PHE A 35 -22.82 1.54 -30.67
CA PHE A 35 -23.81 0.71 -29.97
C PHE A 35 -25.00 0.43 -30.91
N PRO A 36 -25.49 -0.82 -31.01
CA PRO A 36 -26.64 -1.14 -31.86
C PRO A 36 -27.89 -0.36 -31.43
N THR A 37 -28.67 0.12 -32.40
CA THR A 37 -29.92 0.88 -32.19
C THR A 37 -31.15 0.00 -31.99
N ASP A 38 -30.98 -1.31 -32.06
CA ASP A 38 -32.09 -2.26 -31.91
C ASP A 38 -32.66 -2.24 -30.49
N ALA A 39 -33.97 -2.48 -30.37
CA ALA A 39 -34.65 -2.51 -29.07
C ALA A 39 -34.18 -3.67 -28.18
N ASN A 40 -33.75 -4.80 -28.78
CA ASN A 40 -33.27 -5.99 -28.09
C ASN A 40 -32.01 -6.55 -28.78
N PRO A 41 -30.85 -5.91 -28.64
CA PRO A 41 -29.65 -6.33 -29.32
C PRO A 41 -29.13 -7.66 -28.74
N THR A 42 -28.73 -8.57 -29.63
CA THR A 42 -28.15 -9.84 -29.17
C THR A 42 -26.75 -9.61 -28.55
N PRO A 43 -26.31 -10.43 -27.58
CA PRO A 43 -24.99 -10.26 -26.97
C PRO A 43 -23.84 -10.25 -27.99
N HIS A 44 -23.91 -11.11 -29.01
CA HIS A 44 -22.91 -11.17 -30.08
C HIS A 44 -22.89 -9.89 -30.92
N GLN A 45 -24.06 -9.30 -31.18
CA GLN A 45 -24.19 -8.05 -31.92
C GLN A 45 -23.61 -6.86 -31.14
N ILE A 46 -23.79 -6.81 -29.81
CA ILE A 46 -23.19 -5.77 -28.96
C ILE A 46 -21.66 -5.83 -29.03
N PHE A 47 -21.08 -7.04 -28.98
CA PHE A 47 -19.63 -7.21 -29.07
C PHE A 47 -19.10 -7.11 -30.51
N HIS A 48 -19.96 -7.04 -31.53
CA HIS A 48 -19.54 -7.08 -32.93
C HIS A 48 -18.66 -8.30 -33.22
N LEU A 49 -19.01 -9.43 -32.60
CA LEU A 49 -18.29 -10.69 -32.70
C LEU A 49 -19.19 -11.73 -33.37
N PRO A 50 -18.62 -12.64 -34.17
CA PRO A 50 -19.39 -13.73 -34.73
C PRO A 50 -19.88 -14.69 -33.62
N PRO A 51 -20.94 -15.48 -33.86
CA PRO A 51 -21.49 -16.40 -32.86
C PRO A 51 -20.52 -17.51 -32.44
N ASN A 52 -19.49 -17.78 -33.26
CA ASN A 52 -18.42 -18.75 -33.00
C ASN A 52 -17.17 -18.14 -32.33
N ALA A 53 -17.23 -16.89 -31.86
CA ALA A 53 -16.09 -16.22 -31.23
C ALA A 53 -15.62 -16.95 -29.96
N THR A 54 -14.31 -16.94 -29.74
CA THR A 54 -13.74 -17.58 -28.55
C THR A 54 -13.96 -16.74 -27.29
N ARG A 55 -13.83 -17.36 -26.11
CA ARG A 55 -13.98 -16.66 -24.83
C ARG A 55 -12.93 -15.56 -24.65
N ASP A 56 -11.73 -15.75 -25.19
CA ASP A 56 -10.65 -14.76 -25.12
C ASP A 56 -10.95 -13.55 -26.02
N ASP A 57 -11.57 -13.76 -27.18
CA ASP A 57 -12.03 -12.66 -28.06
C ASP A 57 -13.13 -11.84 -27.39
N VAL A 58 -14.11 -12.52 -26.76
CA VAL A 58 -15.18 -11.87 -26.00
C VAL A 58 -14.62 -11.04 -24.85
N LYS A 59 -13.63 -11.58 -24.12
CA LYS A 59 -12.97 -10.87 -23.02
C LYS A 59 -12.19 -9.65 -23.52
N THR A 60 -11.45 -9.80 -24.61
CA THR A 60 -10.68 -8.71 -25.22
C THR A 60 -11.62 -7.58 -25.64
N ARG A 61 -12.69 -7.91 -26.38
CA ARG A 61 -13.67 -6.93 -26.83
C ARG A 61 -14.43 -6.28 -25.68
N TYR A 62 -14.71 -7.03 -24.61
CA TYR A 62 -15.31 -6.48 -23.40
C TYR A 62 -14.45 -5.36 -22.80
N TYR A 63 -13.13 -5.53 -22.70
CA TYR A 63 -12.25 -4.47 -22.21
C TYR A 63 -12.24 -3.24 -23.12
N ASP A 64 -12.24 -3.43 -24.44
CA ASP A 64 -12.31 -2.34 -25.41
C ASP A 64 -13.60 -1.51 -25.23
N LEU A 65 -14.75 -2.20 -25.18
CA LEU A 65 -16.05 -1.55 -25.02
C LEU A 65 -16.19 -0.86 -23.67
N VAL A 66 -15.73 -1.49 -22.58
CA VAL A 66 -15.76 -0.86 -21.25
C VAL A 66 -14.92 0.40 -21.23
N ARG A 67 -13.74 0.40 -21.87
CA ARG A 67 -12.89 1.59 -21.94
C ARG A 67 -13.56 2.74 -22.71
N ILE A 68 -14.33 2.42 -23.76
CA ILE A 68 -15.05 3.39 -24.59
C ILE A 68 -16.30 3.92 -23.87
N TYR A 69 -17.12 3.02 -23.32
CA TYR A 69 -18.43 3.31 -22.71
C TYR A 69 -18.39 3.42 -21.18
N HIS A 70 -17.22 3.58 -20.58
CA HIS A 70 -17.12 3.85 -19.14
C HIS A 70 -17.88 5.14 -18.82
N PRO A 71 -18.64 5.25 -17.71
CA PRO A 71 -19.35 6.49 -17.36
C PRO A 71 -18.41 7.70 -17.22
N ASP A 72 -17.14 7.49 -16.87
CA ASP A 72 -16.13 8.54 -16.78
C ASP A 72 -15.39 8.84 -18.12
N SER A 73 -15.71 8.12 -19.20
CA SER A 73 -15.05 8.34 -20.50
C SER A 73 -15.54 9.64 -21.17
N ALA A 74 -14.68 10.23 -22.00
CA ALA A 74 -15.03 11.43 -22.77
C ALA A 74 -16.23 11.21 -23.71
N ILE A 75 -16.40 9.99 -24.22
CA ILE A 75 -17.51 9.60 -25.12
C ILE A 75 -18.83 9.54 -24.36
N SER A 76 -18.81 9.00 -23.14
CA SER A 76 -20.00 8.92 -22.30
C SER A 76 -20.47 10.29 -21.80
N ARG A 77 -19.54 11.24 -21.57
CA ARG A 77 -19.89 12.62 -21.19
C ARG A 77 -20.61 13.41 -22.30
N ALA A 78 -20.40 13.04 -23.56
CA ALA A 78 -21.06 13.67 -24.70
C ALA A 78 -22.52 13.21 -24.88
N VAL A 79 -22.93 12.17 -24.16
CA VAL A 79 -24.22 11.50 -24.30
C VAL A 79 -24.97 11.63 -22.95
N PRO A 80 -26.32 11.65 -22.90
CA PRO A 80 -27.04 11.72 -21.63
C PRO A 80 -26.59 10.60 -20.66
N PRO A 81 -26.45 10.91 -19.36
CA PRO A 81 -25.94 9.96 -18.37
C PRO A 81 -26.75 8.66 -18.35
N GLU A 82 -28.07 8.75 -18.53
CA GLU A 82 -28.94 7.57 -18.51
C GLU A 82 -28.68 6.62 -19.66
N THR A 83 -28.42 7.16 -20.85
CA THR A 83 -28.07 6.36 -22.02
C THR A 83 -26.65 5.79 -21.93
N ALA A 84 -25.71 6.49 -21.30
CA ALA A 84 -24.37 5.96 -21.04
C ALA A 84 -24.43 4.78 -20.05
N HIS A 85 -25.18 4.94 -18.95
CA HIS A 85 -25.42 3.89 -17.97
C HIS A 85 -26.16 2.69 -18.57
N ALA A 86 -27.20 2.91 -19.37
CA ALA A 86 -27.95 1.85 -20.04
C ALA A 86 -27.04 1.03 -20.99
N ARG A 87 -26.18 1.68 -21.77
CA ARG A 87 -25.21 1.01 -22.65
C ARG A 87 -24.20 0.19 -21.85
N PHE A 88 -23.67 0.74 -20.76
CA PHE A 88 -22.72 0.03 -19.89
C PHE A 88 -23.35 -1.21 -19.24
N GLN A 89 -24.61 -1.10 -18.79
CA GLN A 89 -25.38 -2.22 -18.24
C GLN A 89 -25.62 -3.30 -19.31
N ALA A 90 -25.99 -2.91 -20.53
CA ALA A 90 -26.20 -3.85 -21.64
C ALA A 90 -24.91 -4.61 -22.00
N ILE A 91 -23.76 -3.94 -22.05
CA ILE A 91 -22.45 -4.58 -22.28
C ILE A 91 -22.13 -5.60 -21.18
N SER A 92 -22.38 -5.24 -19.91
CA SER A 92 -22.15 -6.12 -18.77
C SER A 92 -23.07 -7.34 -18.78
N ALA A 93 -24.35 -7.15 -19.12
CA ALA A 93 -25.33 -8.23 -19.24
C ALA A 93 -24.97 -9.18 -20.39
N ALA A 94 -24.58 -8.65 -21.55
CA ALA A 94 -24.12 -9.44 -22.68
C ALA A 94 -22.92 -10.34 -22.32
N TYR A 95 -21.93 -9.79 -21.60
CA TYR A 95 -20.77 -10.55 -21.13
C TYR A 95 -21.17 -11.69 -20.18
N ALA A 96 -22.13 -11.45 -19.28
CA ALA A 96 -22.62 -12.48 -18.36
C ALA A 96 -23.30 -13.66 -19.09
N VAL A 97 -24.05 -13.36 -20.16
CA VAL A 97 -24.69 -14.37 -21.02
C VAL A 97 -23.63 -15.20 -21.76
N LEU A 98 -22.68 -14.55 -22.44
CA LEU A 98 -21.65 -15.24 -23.23
C LEU A 98 -20.67 -16.05 -22.38
N THR A 99 -20.41 -15.62 -21.14
CA THR A 99 -19.55 -16.35 -20.22
C THR A 99 -20.27 -17.48 -19.46
N GLY A 100 -21.56 -17.69 -19.72
CA GLY A 100 -22.34 -18.76 -19.12
C GLY A 100 -22.68 -18.55 -17.64
N LYS A 101 -22.46 -17.35 -17.10
CA LYS A 101 -22.89 -17.00 -15.72
C LYS A 101 -24.41 -16.95 -15.60
N THR A 102 -25.10 -16.53 -16.67
CA THR A 102 -26.56 -16.50 -16.71
C THR A 102 -27.19 -17.90 -16.86
N LYS A 103 -26.57 -18.83 -17.60
CA LYS A 103 -27.10 -20.20 -17.73
C LYS A 103 -27.22 -20.91 -16.38
N ARG A 104 -26.24 -20.73 -15.49
CA ARG A 104 -26.30 -21.26 -14.12
C ARG A 104 -27.46 -20.72 -13.26
N MET A 105 -28.05 -19.59 -13.63
CA MET A 105 -29.20 -19.01 -12.93
C MET A 105 -30.52 -19.48 -13.57
N VAL A 106 -30.57 -19.63 -14.90
CA VAL A 106 -31.76 -20.10 -15.63
C VAL A 106 -32.01 -21.60 -15.42
N ASP A 107 -30.95 -22.42 -15.30
CA ASP A 107 -31.10 -23.85 -15.00
C ASP A 107 -31.60 -24.09 -13.56
N ALA A 108 -31.46 -23.09 -12.65
CA ALA A 108 -32.08 -23.11 -11.33
C ALA A 108 -33.56 -22.65 -11.34
N GLU A 109 -34.04 -22.10 -12.47
CA GLU A 109 -35.39 -21.54 -12.66
C GLU A 109 -36.28 -22.41 -13.57
N SER A 110 -35.84 -23.61 -13.95
CA SER A 110 -36.72 -24.58 -14.68
C SER A 110 -37.69 -25.31 -13.76
N GLY A 111 -37.90 -24.82 -12.53
CA GLY A 111 -38.82 -25.38 -11.54
C GLY A 111 -39.64 -24.30 -10.83
N SER A 112 -40.36 -23.44 -11.57
CA SER A 112 -41.62 -22.76 -11.15
C SER A 112 -41.85 -21.52 -12.02
N ALA A 113 -42.36 -21.73 -13.23
CA ALA A 113 -42.78 -20.64 -14.10
C ALA A 113 -44.26 -20.31 -13.83
N SER A 114 -44.58 -19.36 -12.93
CA SER A 114 -45.83 -18.58 -13.07
C SER A 114 -45.99 -17.34 -12.19
N GLU A 115 -45.23 -17.09 -11.11
CA GLU A 115 -45.51 -15.95 -10.24
C GLU A 115 -44.25 -15.16 -9.88
N LEU A 116 -44.38 -13.83 -9.93
CA LEU A 116 -43.34 -12.79 -9.78
C LEU A 116 -42.36 -12.74 -10.96
N ARG A 117 -42.57 -11.78 -11.88
CA ARG A 117 -41.43 -11.08 -12.49
C ARG A 117 -40.81 -10.20 -11.40
N PRO A 118 -39.66 -10.54 -10.80
CA PRO A 118 -39.00 -9.65 -9.86
C PRO A 118 -38.38 -8.55 -10.70
N ASP A 119 -38.73 -7.30 -10.43
CA ASP A 119 -38.10 -6.15 -11.08
C ASP A 119 -36.58 -6.24 -10.87
N TYR A 120 -35.86 -6.53 -11.95
CA TYR A 120 -34.43 -6.83 -11.95
C TYR A 120 -33.61 -5.63 -11.43
N HIS A 121 -34.16 -4.42 -11.53
CA HIS A 121 -33.56 -3.21 -10.97
C HIS A 121 -33.63 -3.17 -9.44
N SER A 122 -34.75 -3.62 -8.86
CA SER A 122 -34.92 -3.78 -7.41
C SER A 122 -34.08 -4.93 -6.87
N LEU A 123 -33.98 -6.05 -7.60
CA LEU A 123 -33.18 -7.22 -7.20
C LEU A 123 -31.68 -6.93 -7.26
N SER A 124 -31.21 -6.26 -8.31
CA SER A 124 -29.83 -5.77 -8.43
C SER A 124 -29.45 -4.84 -7.27
N THR A 125 -30.32 -3.88 -6.96
CA THR A 125 -30.10 -2.91 -5.88
C THR A 125 -30.18 -3.58 -4.49
N ALA A 126 -31.13 -4.49 -4.30
CA ALA A 126 -31.29 -5.26 -3.06
C ALA A 126 -30.11 -6.23 -2.84
N MET A 127 -29.64 -6.91 -3.90
CA MET A 127 -28.44 -7.74 -3.84
C MET A 127 -27.18 -6.93 -3.62
N TRP A 128 -27.06 -5.74 -4.21
CA TRP A 128 -25.93 -4.85 -3.96
C TRP A 128 -25.91 -4.35 -2.51
N LYS A 129 -27.06 -3.92 -1.98
CA LYS A 129 -27.23 -3.58 -0.56
C LYS A 129 -26.95 -4.77 0.37
N ALA A 130 -27.44 -5.96 0.05
CA ALA A 130 -27.20 -7.17 0.84
C ALA A 130 -25.72 -7.60 0.81
N LYS A 131 -25.06 -7.47 -0.34
CA LYS A 131 -23.63 -7.74 -0.50
C LYS A 131 -22.75 -6.69 0.20
N GLN A 132 -23.20 -5.44 0.25
CA GLN A 132 -22.55 -4.37 0.99
C GLN A 132 -22.67 -4.59 2.51
N ARG A 133 -23.81 -5.08 3.00
CA ARG A 133 -23.95 -5.54 4.40
C ARG A 133 -23.00 -6.69 4.73
N ARG A 134 -22.94 -7.73 3.90
CA ARG A 134 -21.95 -8.82 4.08
C ARG A 134 -20.49 -8.35 4.00
N ARG A 135 -20.19 -7.34 3.18
CA ARG A 135 -18.85 -6.74 3.15
C ARG A 135 -18.55 -5.90 4.38
N ALA A 136 -19.52 -5.15 4.90
CA ALA A 136 -19.37 -4.45 6.16
C ALA A 136 -19.16 -5.42 7.32
N GLU A 137 -19.88 -6.54 7.36
CA GLU A 137 -19.72 -7.60 8.36
C GLU A 137 -18.31 -8.25 8.29
N LEU A 138 -17.76 -8.43 7.08
CA LEU A 138 -16.41 -9.00 6.89
C LEU A 138 -15.27 -7.98 7.10
N ASN A 139 -15.51 -6.68 6.90
CA ASN A 139 -14.49 -5.63 7.02
C ASN A 139 -14.41 -5.04 8.44
N VAL A 140 -15.50 -5.07 9.21
CA VAL A 140 -15.52 -4.53 10.59
C VAL A 140 -14.85 -5.49 11.59
N GLY A 141 -14.83 -6.80 11.35
CA GLY A 141 -14.29 -7.76 12.33
C GLY A 141 -12.76 -7.99 12.28
N MET A 142 -12.12 -7.84 11.11
CA MET A 142 -10.70 -8.17 10.94
C MET A 142 -9.78 -6.97 11.19
N ASP A 143 -10.23 -5.76 10.82
CA ASP A 143 -9.43 -4.54 10.98
C ASP A 143 -9.26 -4.12 12.45
N ASP A 144 -10.29 -4.32 13.28
CA ASP A 144 -10.28 -3.85 14.67
C ASP A 144 -9.33 -4.67 15.56
N ARG A 145 -9.22 -5.99 15.36
CA ARG A 145 -8.35 -6.85 16.18
C ARG A 145 -6.86 -6.59 15.97
N TRP A 146 -6.45 -6.29 14.75
CA TRP A 146 -5.07 -5.92 14.46
C TRP A 146 -4.75 -4.50 14.94
N LYS A 147 -5.70 -3.56 14.81
CA LYS A 147 -5.57 -2.21 15.38
C LYS A 147 -5.48 -2.25 16.91
N ASP A 148 -6.32 -3.05 17.56
CA ASP A 148 -6.28 -3.25 19.02
C ASP A 148 -4.95 -3.88 19.45
N ALA A 149 -4.46 -4.88 18.72
CA ALA A 149 -3.15 -5.47 18.99
C ALA A 149 -2.00 -4.46 18.81
N LEU A 150 -2.08 -3.58 17.80
CA LEU A 150 -1.12 -2.49 17.61
C LEU A 150 -1.19 -1.44 18.72
N MET A 151 -2.39 -1.05 19.13
CA MET A 151 -2.61 -0.07 20.20
C MET A 151 -2.11 -0.61 21.54
N LEU A 152 -2.43 -1.86 21.88
CA LEU A 152 -1.90 -2.53 23.07
C LEU A 152 -0.38 -2.70 23.01
N GLY A 153 0.16 -3.01 21.82
CA GLY A 153 1.60 -3.06 21.59
C GLY A 153 2.28 -1.71 21.84
N ALA A 154 1.72 -0.62 21.34
CA ALA A 154 2.23 0.74 21.55
C ALA A 154 2.18 1.15 23.02
N ILE A 155 1.09 0.87 23.73
CA ILE A 155 0.94 1.14 25.17
C ILE A 155 1.99 0.34 25.95
N THR A 156 2.10 -0.96 25.70
CA THR A 156 3.06 -1.83 26.40
C THR A 156 4.50 -1.39 26.15
N LEU A 157 4.83 -1.01 24.91
CA LEU A 157 6.16 -0.51 24.54
C LEU A 157 6.47 0.82 25.23
N SER A 158 5.50 1.72 25.34
CA SER A 158 5.67 3.01 26.02
C SER A 158 5.98 2.83 27.52
N ILE A 159 5.25 1.94 28.20
CA ILE A 159 5.48 1.62 29.62
C ILE A 159 6.85 0.96 29.79
N GLY A 160 7.21 0.01 28.92
CA GLY A 160 8.52 -0.64 28.95
C GLY A 160 9.68 0.34 28.77
N ALA A 161 9.56 1.28 27.83
CA ALA A 161 10.55 2.32 27.61
C ALA A 161 10.71 3.25 28.83
N PHE A 162 9.59 3.63 29.47
CA PHE A 162 9.62 4.47 30.68
C PHE A 162 10.29 3.75 31.87
N VAL A 163 9.96 2.47 32.10
CA VAL A 163 10.60 1.66 33.14
C VAL A 163 12.09 1.49 32.85
N TYR A 164 12.46 1.23 31.59
CA TYR A 164 13.86 1.12 31.18
C TYR A 164 14.64 2.42 31.39
N GLN A 165 14.08 3.57 31.00
CA GLN A 165 14.67 4.89 31.27
C GLN A 165 14.87 5.14 32.76
N THR A 166 13.90 4.73 33.59
CA THR A 166 13.98 4.88 35.05
C THR A 166 15.08 3.99 35.64
N PHE A 167 15.17 2.74 35.18
CA PHE A 167 16.22 1.80 35.61
C PHE A 167 17.62 2.23 35.15
N SER A 168 17.77 2.71 33.92
CA SER A 168 19.05 3.15 33.39
C SER A 168 19.57 4.39 34.11
N ALA A 169 18.71 5.37 34.40
CA ALA A 169 19.06 6.53 35.22
C ALA A 169 19.53 6.13 36.62
N ARG A 170 18.87 5.14 37.25
CA ARG A 170 19.27 4.62 38.56
C ARG A 170 20.62 3.92 38.53
N GLN A 171 20.91 3.14 37.47
CA GLN A 171 22.20 2.48 37.31
C GLN A 171 23.33 3.50 37.11
N GLN A 172 23.10 4.55 36.30
CA GLN A 172 24.09 5.62 36.09
C GLN A 172 24.40 6.40 37.38
N ALA A 173 23.40 6.64 38.24
CA ALA A 173 23.62 7.27 39.53
C ALA A 173 24.48 6.40 40.46
N MET A 174 24.29 5.07 40.46
CA MET A 174 25.09 4.16 41.29
C MET A 174 26.53 3.99 40.77
N THR A 175 26.77 3.99 39.46
CA THR A 175 28.14 3.95 38.92
C THR A 175 28.91 5.22 39.29
N GLN A 176 28.29 6.40 39.15
CA GLN A 176 28.93 7.67 39.55
C GLN A 176 29.20 7.73 41.05
N ALA A 177 28.29 7.22 41.90
CA ALA A 177 28.51 7.13 43.34
C ALA A 177 29.68 6.19 43.68
N SER A 178 29.83 5.09 42.95
CA SER A 178 30.94 4.15 43.15
C SER A 178 32.30 4.75 42.72
N ASP A 179 32.33 5.56 41.68
CA ASP A 179 33.54 6.28 41.23
C ASP A 179 33.93 7.38 42.20
N TRP A 180 32.95 8.13 42.72
CA TRP A 180 33.16 9.05 43.84
C TRP A 180 33.73 8.30 45.05
N GLN A 181 33.26 7.06 45.29
CA GLN A 181 33.76 6.23 46.38
C GLN A 181 35.24 5.85 46.27
N ARG A 182 35.64 5.50 45.05
CA ARG A 182 37.03 5.24 44.72
C ARG A 182 37.87 6.51 44.86
N GLN A 183 37.40 7.66 44.38
CA GLN A 183 38.16 8.91 44.45
C GLN A 183 38.49 9.35 45.89
N TRP A 184 37.61 9.14 46.88
CA TRP A 184 37.98 9.46 48.27
C TRP A 184 38.89 8.43 48.91
N SER A 185 38.78 7.15 48.52
CA SER A 185 39.65 6.08 49.01
C SER A 185 41.07 6.20 48.44
N THR A 186 41.20 6.67 47.20
CA THR A 186 42.48 6.87 46.52
C THR A 186 42.97 8.30 46.58
N ARG A 187 42.41 9.18 47.44
CA ARG A 187 43.08 10.44 47.78
C ARG A 187 44.35 10.04 48.56
N PRO A 188 45.56 10.13 47.97
CA PRO A 188 46.76 9.95 48.76
C PRO A 188 46.72 11.01 49.86
N SER A 189 47.01 10.59 51.09
CA SER A 189 47.25 11.51 52.21
C SER A 189 48.47 12.36 51.87
N VAL A 190 48.30 13.42 51.08
CA VAL A 190 49.34 14.43 50.84
C VAL A 190 49.46 15.39 52.04
N ALA A 191 48.73 15.12 53.13
CA ALA A 191 48.80 15.89 54.36
C ALA A 191 50.11 15.70 55.15
N HIS A 192 51.01 14.80 54.74
CA HIS A 192 52.32 14.62 55.40
C HIS A 192 53.54 15.11 54.59
N GLN A 193 53.36 15.68 53.40
CA GLN A 193 54.50 16.13 52.57
C GLN A 193 54.40 17.60 52.12
N ALA A 194 53.87 18.47 52.98
CA ALA A 194 53.99 19.92 52.86
C ALA A 194 54.82 20.56 54.00
N VAL A 195 55.56 19.76 54.78
CA VAL A 195 56.51 20.22 55.80
C VAL A 195 57.94 20.09 55.28
N ALA A 196 58.26 20.75 54.16
CA ALA A 196 59.66 20.88 53.70
C ALA A 196 59.84 22.00 52.67
N LYS A 197 59.16 23.15 52.83
CA LYS A 197 59.61 24.38 52.18
C LYS A 197 59.12 25.59 52.95
N ALA A 198 59.78 25.86 54.06
CA ALA A 198 59.64 27.14 54.75
C ALA A 198 60.02 28.26 53.76
N PRO A 199 59.18 29.29 53.56
CA PRO A 199 59.60 30.49 52.86
C PRO A 199 60.69 31.16 53.69
N LYS A 200 61.86 31.36 53.07
CA LYS A 200 62.96 32.14 53.63
C LYS A 200 62.42 33.55 53.89
N LYS A 201 62.35 33.98 55.16
CA LYS A 201 61.98 35.35 55.54
C LYS A 201 62.89 36.33 54.77
N PRO A 202 62.35 37.38 54.13
CA PRO A 202 63.19 38.48 53.67
C PRO A 202 63.82 39.13 54.90
N GLU A 203 65.14 39.22 54.88
CA GLU A 203 65.94 39.98 55.83
C GLU A 203 65.53 41.47 55.75
N PRO A 204 65.33 42.16 56.88
CA PRO A 204 65.11 43.60 56.86
C PRO A 204 66.39 44.32 56.46
N ASP A 205 66.31 45.09 55.39
CA ASP A 205 67.35 45.98 54.92
C ASP A 205 67.43 47.20 55.86
N ASP A 206 68.45 47.24 56.73
CA ASP A 206 68.69 48.31 57.73
C ASP A 206 69.13 49.65 57.10
N SER A 207 68.96 49.82 55.78
CA SER A 207 69.43 50.99 55.03
C SER A 207 68.60 52.27 55.20
N ASN A 208 67.63 52.33 56.12
CA ASN A 208 66.68 53.46 56.21
C ASN A 208 66.72 54.25 57.54
N LEU A 209 67.87 54.26 58.23
CA LEU A 209 68.04 54.93 59.54
C LEU A 209 69.01 56.12 59.57
N LEU A 210 69.34 56.73 58.41
CA LEU A 210 70.26 57.89 58.35
C LEU A 210 69.76 59.10 57.52
N ALA A 211 68.47 59.25 57.25
CA ALA A 211 67.96 60.34 56.40
C ALA A 211 67.02 61.36 57.08
N GLU A 212 66.96 61.42 58.41
CA GLU A 212 66.19 62.48 59.09
C GLU A 212 66.93 63.04 60.31
N ARG A 213 67.84 63.99 60.08
CA ARG A 213 68.11 65.17 60.91
C ARG A 213 69.08 66.15 60.26
#